data_AF-A0A7Y5NEM4-F1
#
_entry.id   AF-A0A7Y5NEM4-F1
#
_cell.length_a   1.000
_cell.length_b   1.000
_cell.length_c   1.000
_cell.angle_alpha   90.00
_cell.angle_beta   90.00
_cell.angle_gamma   90.00
#
_symmetry.space_group_name_H-M   'P 1'
#
loop_
_entity.id
_entity.type
_entity.pdbx_description
1 polymer ?
#
loop_
_entity_poly.entity_id
_entity_poly.type
_entity_poly.pdbx_seq_one_letter_code
_entity_poly.pdbx_strand_id
1 'polypeptide(L)'
;MSTTIGAKLRVFYLATATILSLTLGMLAVFVASLLTLGLAKNWITNRIGRAIGCTVLWFAGVKLKIEQIGAPIKSPAVYISNHSSTLDIFIIVALGLPAVRYVAKYELKYNPLFGI
;
A
#
# COMPACT_ATOMS: atom_id res chain seq x y z
N MET A 1 -16.98 8.87 -23.89
CA MET A 1 -16.20 10.07 -23.54
C MET A 1 -16.72 10.57 -22.19
N SER A 2 -16.05 10.23 -21.07
CA SER A 2 -16.43 10.80 -19.77
C SER A 2 -16.30 12.31 -19.86
N THR A 3 -17.33 13.06 -19.48
CA THR A 3 -17.22 14.51 -19.38
C THR A 3 -16.05 14.84 -18.44
N THR A 4 -15.23 15.80 -18.83
CA THR A 4 -13.98 16.20 -18.15
C THR A 4 -14.18 16.51 -16.67
N ILE A 5 -15.38 16.94 -16.27
CA ILE A 5 -15.74 17.26 -14.89
C ILE A 5 -15.90 15.98 -14.04
N GLY A 6 -16.64 14.98 -14.53
CA GLY A 6 -16.84 13.73 -13.80
C GLY A 6 -15.53 12.98 -13.56
N ALA A 7 -14.63 12.98 -14.55
CA ALA A 7 -13.30 12.42 -14.41
C ALA A 7 -12.46 13.16 -13.36
N LYS A 8 -12.48 14.50 -13.37
CA LYS A 8 -11.78 15.33 -12.36
C LYS A 8 -12.31 15.09 -10.95
N LEU A 9 -13.63 15.03 -10.77
CA LEU A 9 -14.25 14.75 -9.48
C LEU A 9 -13.86 13.36 -8.95
N ARG A 10 -13.85 12.35 -9.82
CA ARG A 10 -13.39 11.00 -9.46
C ARG A 10 -11.92 11.01 -9.02
N VAL A 11 -11.04 11.66 -9.78
CA VAL A 11 -9.61 11.75 -9.42
C VAL A 11 -9.44 12.46 -8.08
N PHE A 12 -10.13 13.59 -7.87
CA PHE A 12 -10.08 14.33 -6.62
C PHE A 12 -10.53 13.45 -5.44
N TYR A 13 -11.68 12.80 -5.55
CA TYR A 13 -12.19 11.86 -4.56
C TYR A 13 -11.18 10.76 -4.22
N LEU A 14 -10.62 10.09 -5.23
CA LEU A 14 -9.66 9.01 -5.04
C LEU A 14 -8.35 9.49 -4.41
N ALA A 15 -7.84 10.65 -4.83
CA ALA A 15 -6.65 11.25 -4.24
C ALA A 15 -6.88 11.59 -2.77
N THR A 16 -7.99 12.25 -2.44
CA THR A 16 -8.36 12.59 -1.05
C THR A 16 -8.52 11.33 -0.20
N ALA A 17 -9.26 10.33 -0.69
CA ALA A 17 -9.45 9.06 0.03
C ALA A 17 -8.11 8.33 0.27
N THR A 18 -7.21 8.35 -0.71
CA THR A 18 -5.88 7.75 -0.60
C THR A 18 -5.03 8.48 0.44
N ILE A 19 -4.96 9.82 0.38
CA ILE A 19 -4.20 10.64 1.33
C ILE A 19 -4.74 10.44 2.75
N LEU A 20 -6.06 10.47 2.95
CA LEU A 20 -6.67 10.24 4.25
C LEU A 20 -6.36 8.83 4.79
N SER A 21 -6.46 7.81 3.93
CA SER A 21 -6.14 6.43 4.31
C SER A 21 -4.68 6.28 4.74
N LEU A 22 -3.76 6.90 4.00
CA LEU A 22 -2.33 6.91 4.33
C LEU A 22 -2.06 7.68 5.63
N THR A 23 -2.62 8.86 5.81
CA THR A 23 -2.41 9.68 7.01
C THR A 23 -2.94 9.01 8.27
N LEU A 24 -4.18 8.50 8.23
CA LEU A 24 -4.78 7.77 9.35
C LEU A 24 -4.04 6.47 9.63
N GLY A 25 -3.64 5.75 8.58
CA GLY A 25 -2.83 4.55 8.69
C GLY A 25 -1.46 4.80 9.32
N MET A 26 -0.77 5.87 8.91
CA MET A 26 0.52 6.28 9.47
C MET A 26 0.38 6.68 10.94
N LEU A 27 -0.69 7.39 11.31
CA LEU A 27 -0.99 7.73 12.69
C LEU A 27 -1.25 6.46 13.52
N ALA A 28 -1.99 5.49 12.99
CA ALA A 28 -2.23 4.21 13.65
C ALA A 28 -0.93 3.41 13.84
N VAL A 29 -0.05 3.37 12.83
CA VAL A 29 1.28 2.76 12.94
C VAL A 29 2.11 3.46 14.01
N PHE A 30 2.10 4.79 14.05
CA PHE A 30 2.84 5.59 15.01
C PHE A 30 2.37 5.29 16.45
N VAL A 31 1.06 5.38 16.71
CA VAL A 31 0.48 5.06 18.03
C VAL A 31 0.78 3.62 18.43
N ALA A 32 0.58 2.65 17.54
CA ALA A 32 0.87 1.24 17.82
C ALA A 32 2.36 1.02 18.09
N SER A 33 3.25 1.73 17.41
CA SER A 33 4.69 1.64 17.62
C SER A 33 5.09 2.20 18.98
N LEU A 34 4.48 3.29 19.43
CA LEU A 34 4.68 3.83 20.78
C LEU A 34 4.19 2.84 21.86
N LEU A 35 2.99 2.30 21.71
CA LEU A 35 2.41 1.35 22.67
C LEU A 35 3.20 0.04 22.79
N THR A 36 3.89 -0.37 21.72
CA THR A 36 4.67 -1.60 21.66
C THR A 36 6.17 -1.37 21.83
N LEU A 37 6.60 -0.13 22.09
CA LEU A 37 8.01 0.29 22.12
C LEU A 37 8.79 -0.17 20.87
N GLY A 38 8.13 -0.26 19.73
CA GLY A 38 8.69 -0.74 18.46
C GLY A 38 8.90 -2.26 18.35
N LEU A 39 8.62 -3.05 19.40
CA LEU A 39 8.84 -4.50 19.41
C LEU A 39 7.92 -5.26 18.45
N ALA A 40 6.75 -4.70 18.13
CA ALA A 40 5.75 -5.33 17.28
C ALA A 40 5.81 -4.88 15.80
N LYS A 41 6.94 -4.32 15.33
CA LYS A 41 7.07 -3.71 13.99
C LYS A 41 6.49 -4.57 12.86
N ASN A 42 6.86 -5.85 12.80
CA ASN A 42 6.38 -6.76 11.75
C ASN A 42 4.87 -7.01 11.83
N TRP A 43 4.31 -7.08 13.04
CA TRP A 43 2.87 -7.28 13.20
C TRP A 43 2.10 -6.02 12.78
N ILE A 44 2.57 -4.85 13.22
CA ILE A 44 2.00 -3.53 12.93
C ILE A 44 1.99 -3.29 11.42
N THR A 45 3.14 -3.42 10.75
CA THR A 45 3.24 -3.16 9.32
C THR A 45 2.41 -4.14 8.50
N ASN A 46 2.35 -5.41 8.90
CA ASN A 46 1.62 -6.42 8.15
C ASN A 46 0.10 -6.28 8.31
N ARG A 47 -0.39 -5.95 9.51
CA ARG A 47 -1.83 -5.78 9.77
C ARG A 47 -2.36 -4.42 9.34
N ILE A 48 -1.73 -3.34 9.79
CA ILE A 48 -2.18 -1.98 9.50
C ILE A 48 -1.86 -1.63 8.04
N GLY A 49 -0.69 -2.02 7.54
CA GLY A 49 -0.35 -1.85 6.11
C GLY A 49 -1.40 -2.52 5.22
N ARG A 50 -1.71 -3.80 5.45
CA ARG A 50 -2.78 -4.50 4.72
C ARG A 50 -4.11 -3.76 4.77
N ALA A 51 -4.52 -3.27 5.95
CA ALA A 51 -5.76 -2.53 6.09
C ALA A 51 -5.77 -1.24 5.25
N ILE A 52 -4.67 -0.49 5.21
CA ILE A 52 -4.52 0.69 4.34
C ILE A 52 -4.70 0.30 2.87
N GLY A 53 -3.98 -0.72 2.41
CA GLY A 53 -4.07 -1.20 1.02
C GLY A 53 -5.50 -1.58 0.63
N CYS A 54 -6.15 -2.41 1.46
CA CYS A 54 -7.54 -2.81 1.23
C CYS A 54 -8.50 -1.61 1.20
N THR A 55 -8.29 -0.62 2.06
CA THR A 55 -9.16 0.58 2.15
C THR A 55 -9.04 1.45 0.89
N VAL A 56 -7.81 1.69 0.42
CA VAL A 56 -7.57 2.45 -0.82
C VAL A 56 -8.19 1.73 -2.03
N LEU A 57 -8.02 0.42 -2.13
CA LEU A 57 -8.61 -0.37 -3.22
C LEU A 57 -10.14 -0.37 -3.17
N TRP A 58 -10.73 -0.42 -1.97
CA TRP A 58 -12.18 -0.33 -1.79
C TRP A 58 -12.73 1.01 -2.29
N PHE A 59 -12.11 2.15 -1.91
CA PHE A 59 -12.48 3.46 -2.43
C PHE A 59 -12.29 3.58 -3.94
N ALA A 60 -11.28 2.91 -4.50
CA ALA A 60 -11.07 2.82 -5.94
C ALA A 60 -12.10 1.96 -6.68
N GLY A 61 -12.95 1.22 -5.95
CA GLY A 61 -13.90 0.26 -6.53
C GLY A 61 -13.22 -1.02 -7.05
N VAL A 62 -11.99 -1.29 -6.60
CA VAL A 62 -11.20 -2.45 -7.02
C VAL A 62 -11.49 -3.63 -6.11
N LYS A 63 -11.98 -4.73 -6.70
CA LYS A 63 -12.16 -6.02 -6.01
C LYS A 63 -10.90 -6.86 -6.22
N LEU A 64 -10.13 -7.07 -5.17
CA LEU A 64 -8.94 -7.90 -5.22
C LEU A 64 -9.34 -9.39 -5.19
N LYS A 65 -9.03 -10.11 -6.27
CA LYS A 65 -9.13 -11.58 -6.35
C LYS A 65 -7.72 -12.15 -6.31
N ILE A 66 -7.47 -13.07 -5.38
CA ILE A 66 -6.16 -13.70 -5.19
C ILE A 66 -6.32 -15.18 -5.48
N GLU A 67 -5.58 -15.67 -6.47
CA GLU A 67 -5.49 -17.09 -6.79
C GLU A 67 -4.04 -17.51 -6.57
N GLN A 68 -3.81 -18.29 -5.51
CA GLN A 68 -2.49 -18.85 -5.22
C GLN A 68 -2.36 -20.19 -5.94
N ILE A 69 -1.38 -20.28 -6.83
CA ILE A 69 -0.98 -21.54 -7.46
C ILE A 69 0.16 -22.14 -6.64
N GLY A 70 0.01 -23.40 -6.21
CA GLY A 70 1.00 -24.10 -5.40
C GLY A 70 1.03 -23.68 -3.92
N ALA A 71 2.07 -24.11 -3.22
CA ALA A 71 2.24 -23.84 -1.79
C ALA A 71 2.78 -22.41 -1.54
N PRO A 72 2.45 -21.79 -0.38
CA PRO A 72 3.02 -20.50 0.01
C PRO A 72 4.55 -20.57 0.10
N ILE A 73 5.21 -19.53 -0.41
CA ILE A 73 6.66 -19.40 -0.36
C ILE A 73 7.09 -19.06 1.08
N LYS A 74 7.98 -19.88 1.67
CA LYS A 74 8.49 -19.68 3.04
C LYS A 74 9.90 -19.09 3.10
N SER A 75 10.59 -19.04 1.96
CA SER A 75 11.93 -18.47 1.82
C SER A 75 11.88 -17.06 1.21
N PRO A 76 12.97 -16.27 1.28
CA PRO A 76 13.08 -15.04 0.49
C PRO A 76 12.81 -15.31 -0.99
N ALA A 77 12.01 -14.46 -1.62
CA ALA A 77 11.66 -14.57 -3.03
C ALA A 77 11.50 -13.20 -3.67
N VAL A 78 11.73 -13.15 -4.98
CA VAL A 78 11.50 -11.95 -5.80
C VAL A 78 10.12 -12.08 -6.44
N TYR A 79 9.22 -11.17 -6.08
CA TYR A 79 7.90 -11.06 -6.69
C TYR A 79 8.00 -10.10 -7.88
N ILE A 80 7.55 -10.57 -9.05
CA ILE A 80 7.55 -9.78 -10.27
C ILE A 80 6.09 -9.61 -10.70
N SER A 81 5.68 -8.37 -10.93
CA SER A 81 4.36 -8.03 -11.44
C SER A 81 4.50 -7.01 -12.57
N ASN A 82 3.53 -7.02 -13.48
CA ASN A 82 3.41 -5.93 -14.44
C ASN A 82 3.15 -4.62 -13.69
N HIS A 83 3.76 -3.52 -14.15
CA HIS A 83 3.48 -2.19 -13.61
C HIS A 83 2.52 -1.45 -14.56
N SER A 84 1.25 -1.43 -14.21
CA SER A 84 0.20 -0.81 -15.02
C SER A 84 -0.34 0.48 -14.41
N SER A 85 -0.17 0.69 -13.10
CA SER A 85 -0.75 1.84 -12.43
C SER A 85 -0.08 2.15 -11.09
N THR A 86 -0.39 3.33 -10.55
CA THR A 86 -0.02 3.67 -9.17
C THR A 86 -0.78 2.85 -8.13
N LEU A 87 -1.87 2.15 -8.49
CA LEU A 87 -2.59 1.26 -7.57
C LEU A 87 -1.83 -0.02 -7.25
N ASP A 88 -0.82 -0.36 -8.06
CA ASP A 88 -0.07 -1.61 -7.92
C ASP A 88 0.61 -1.72 -6.55
N ILE A 89 1.08 -0.60 -5.99
CA ILE A 89 1.65 -0.59 -4.63
C ILE A 89 0.60 -0.96 -3.57
N PHE A 90 -0.63 -0.50 -3.72
CA PHE A 90 -1.71 -0.79 -2.77
C PHE A 90 -2.20 -2.23 -2.92
N ILE A 91 -2.12 -2.81 -4.12
CA ILE A 91 -2.34 -4.25 -4.34
C ILE A 91 -1.30 -5.05 -3.56
N ILE A 92 0.00 -4.76 -3.72
CA ILE A 92 1.07 -5.48 -3.02
C ILE A 92 0.94 -5.34 -1.50
N VAL A 93 0.63 -4.13 -1.02
CA VAL A 93 0.38 -3.88 0.42
C VAL A 93 -0.84 -4.66 0.91
N ALA A 94 -1.94 -4.71 0.14
CA ALA A 94 -3.15 -5.46 0.49
C ALA A 94 -2.94 -6.99 0.51
N LEU A 95 -1.97 -7.52 -0.25
CA LEU A 95 -1.59 -8.93 -0.17
C LEU A 95 -1.07 -9.31 1.23
N GLY A 96 -0.48 -8.35 1.98
CA GLY A 96 0.08 -8.62 3.30
C GLY A 96 1.25 -9.60 3.26
N LEU A 97 2.07 -9.49 2.21
CA LEU A 97 3.28 -10.29 2.07
C LEU A 97 4.26 -9.95 3.20
N PRO A 98 4.92 -10.94 3.82
CA PRO A 98 5.83 -10.69 4.93
C PRO A 98 7.12 -10.00 4.43
N ALA A 99 7.55 -8.96 5.14
CA ALA A 99 8.86 -8.32 4.98
C ALA A 99 9.23 -7.89 3.53
N VAL A 100 8.24 -7.39 2.76
CA VAL A 100 8.46 -6.91 1.39
C VAL A 100 9.43 -5.73 1.36
N ARG A 101 10.35 -5.77 0.39
CA ARG A 101 11.21 -4.65 0.01
C ARG A 101 10.94 -4.28 -1.44
N TYR A 102 10.89 -2.99 -1.72
CA TYR A 102 10.62 -2.47 -3.06
C TYR A 102 11.93 -2.06 -3.74
N VAL A 103 12.05 -2.35 -5.02
CA VAL A 103 13.12 -1.80 -5.86
C VAL A 103 12.65 -0.44 -6.35
N ALA A 104 13.39 0.61 -5.98
CA ALA A 104 13.06 1.98 -6.29
C ALA A 104 14.19 2.63 -7.11
N LYS A 105 13.83 3.65 -7.90
CA LYS A 105 14.78 4.46 -8.66
C LYS A 105 15.74 5.19 -7.72
N TYR A 106 17.02 5.26 -8.08
CA TYR A 106 18.05 5.92 -7.27
C TYR A 106 17.71 7.38 -6.98
N GLU A 107 17.06 8.07 -7.92
CA GLU A 107 16.65 9.46 -7.82
C GLU A 107 15.65 9.70 -6.69
N LEU A 108 14.89 8.68 -6.27
CA LEU A 108 13.92 8.83 -5.17
C LEU A 108 14.60 9.10 -3.82
N LYS A 109 15.87 8.72 -3.65
CA LYS A 109 16.61 8.98 -2.41
C LYS A 109 16.78 10.48 -2.10
N TYR A 110 16.67 11.34 -3.12
CA TYR A 110 16.81 12.79 -2.96
C TYR A 110 15.51 13.45 -2.49
N ASN A 111 14.39 12.71 -2.46
CA ASN A 111 13.15 13.19 -1.89
C ASN A 111 13.14 12.90 -0.37
N PRO A 112 13.00 13.92 0.50
CA PRO A 112 13.08 13.76 1.95
C PRO A 112 12.00 12.82 2.53
N LEU A 113 10.93 12.53 1.78
CA LEU A 113 9.92 11.55 2.19
C LEU A 113 10.36 10.10 1.98
N PHE A 114 11.33 9.84 1.08
CA PHE A 114 11.75 8.48 0.69
C PHE A 114 13.23 8.19 1.00
N GLY A 115 14.02 9.19 1.38
CA GLY A 115 15.46 9.09 1.63
C GLY A 115 15.87 8.86 3.10
N ILE A 116 14.94 8.48 3.97
CA ILE A 116 15.17 8.20 5.40
C ILE A 116 15.56 6.74 5.62
#